data_AF-A0A6I7P7N0-F1
#
_entry.id   AF-A0A6I7P7N0-F1
#
_cell.length_a   1.000
_cell.length_b   1.000
_cell.length_c   1.000
_cell.angle_alpha   90.00
_cell.angle_beta   90.00
_cell.angle_gamma   90.00
#
_symmetry.space_group_name_H-M   'P 1'
#
loop_
_entity.id
_entity.type
_entity.pdbx_description
1 polymer ?
#
loop_
_entity_poly.entity_id
_entity_poly.type
_entity_poly.pdbx_seq_one_letter_code
_entity_poly.pdbx_strand_id
1 'polypeptide(L)' 'MQQPDAQAIILELWRKRQALRERGQTPRRVVLSMHNYRLLQQYHATLGELPDPDIDYITRYTVFDLPVYIDDTVDCTVE' A
#
# COMPACT_ATOMS: atom_id res chain seq x y z
N MET A 1 -18.77 -4.91 11.37
CA MET A 1 -17.79 -4.86 10.27
C MET A 1 -16.42 -4.71 10.91
N GLN A 2 -15.57 -5.73 10.85
CA GLN A 2 -14.17 -5.62 11.30
C GLN A 2 -13.46 -4.69 10.31
N GLN A 3 -12.93 -3.57 10.81
CA GLN A 3 -12.07 -2.70 10.02
C GLN A 3 -10.80 -3.49 9.68
N PRO A 4 -10.34 -3.49 8.41
CA PRO A 4 -9.12 -4.20 8.04
C PRO A 4 -7.92 -3.58 8.76
N ASP A 5 -7.09 -4.44 9.36
CA ASP A 5 -5.80 -4.03 9.92
C ASP A 5 -4.85 -3.62 8.77
N ALA A 6 -3.91 -2.71 9.03
CA ALA A 6 -2.95 -2.22 8.05
C ALA A 6 -2.19 -3.36 7.36
N GLN A 7 -1.89 -4.43 8.11
CA GLN A 7 -1.25 -5.65 7.60
C GLN A 7 -2.10 -6.34 6.52
N ALA A 8 -3.43 -6.35 6.67
CA ALA A 8 -4.33 -6.92 5.68
C ALA A 8 -4.34 -6.09 4.38
N ILE A 9 -4.30 -4.76 4.50
CA ILE A 9 -4.21 -3.84 3.36
C ILE A 9 -2.89 -4.08 2.61
N ILE A 10 -1.76 -4.18 3.31
CA ILE A 10 -0.45 -4.46 2.71
C ILE A 10 -0.46 -5.79 1.96
N LEU A 11 -1.01 -6.84 2.58
CA LEU A 11 -1.11 -8.16 1.96
C LEU A 11 -1.99 -8.14 0.71
N GLU A 12 -3.11 -7.41 0.75
CA GLU A 12 -4.01 -7.28 -0.40
C GLU A 12 -3.33 -6.54 -1.56
N LEU A 13 -2.65 -5.42 -1.29
CA LEU A 13 -1.86 -4.70 -2.29
C LEU A 13 -0.78 -5.59 -2.90
N TRP A 14 -0.08 -6.37 -2.07
CA TRP A 14 0.92 -7.32 -2.55
C TRP A 14 0.30 -8.37 -3.47
N ARG A 15 -0.84 -8.95 -3.10
CA ARG A 15 -1.57 -9.93 -3.95
C ARG A 15 -1.97 -9.33 -5.29
N LYS A 16 -2.52 -8.11 -5.31
CA LYS A 16 -2.90 -7.43 -6.57
C LYS A 16 -1.68 -7.12 -7.44
N ARG A 17 -0.57 -6.66 -6.83
CA ARG A 17 0.71 -6.45 -7.52
C ARG A 17 1.23 -7.72 -8.17
N GLN A 18 1.19 -8.86 -7.47
CA GLN A 18 1.61 -10.15 -8.03
C GLN A 18 0.70 -10.60 -9.18
N ALA A 19 -0.62 -10.49 -9.02
CA ALA A 19 -1.57 -10.85 -10.06
C ALA A 19 -1.36 -10.05 -11.36
N LEU A 20 -0.98 -8.77 -11.27
CA LEU A 20 -0.61 -7.97 -12.44
C LEU A 20 0.69 -8.46 -13.08
N ARG A 21 1.71 -8.75 -12.28
CA ARG A 21 3.00 -9.28 -12.76
C ARG A 21 2.86 -10.64 -13.43
N GLU A 22 2.05 -11.54 -12.88
CA GLU A 22 1.72 -12.85 -13.47
C GLU A 22 1.03 -12.71 -14.83
N ARG A 23 0.28 -11.62 -15.05
CA ARG A 23 -0.34 -11.27 -16.34
C ARG A 23 0.62 -10.53 -17.29
N GLY A 24 1.89 -10.37 -16.93
CA GLY A 24 2.88 -9.62 -17.70
C GLY A 24 2.72 -8.10 -17.64
N GLN A 25 1.88 -7.59 -16.72
CA GLN A 25 1.66 -6.15 -16.55
C GLN A 25 2.60 -5.60 -15.49
N THR A 26 3.10 -4.39 -15.73
CA THR A 26 3.94 -3.67 -14.77
C THR A 26 3.06 -2.73 -13.96
N PRO A 27 2.85 -2.98 -12.66
CA PRO A 27 2.09 -2.05 -11.82
C PRO A 27 2.83 -0.72 -11.72
N ARG A 28 2.08 0.37 -11.81
CA ARG A 28 2.54 1.76 -11.90
C ARG A 28 2.13 2.60 -10.70
N ARG A 29 1.03 2.25 -10.03
CA ARG A 29 0.53 3.01 -8.88
C ARG A 29 -0.30 2.16 -7.92
N VAL A 30 -0.40 2.66 -6.69
CA VAL A 30 -1.31 2.16 -5.67
C VAL A 30 -2.42 3.20 -5.50
N VAL A 31 -3.68 2.75 -5.50
CA VAL A 31 -4.83 3.62 -5.23
C VAL A 31 -5.50 3.14 -3.94
N LEU A 32 -5.72 4.06 -3.01
CA LEU A 32 -6.27 3.76 -1.69
C LEU A 32 -7.37 4.75 -1.35
N SER A 33 -8.38 4.32 -0.58
CA SER A 33 -9.25 5.27 0.11
C SER A 33 -8.44 6.11 1.10
N MET A 34 -8.94 7.31 1.45
CA MET A 34 -8.30 8.15 2.44
C MET A 34 -8.21 7.46 3.81
N HIS A 35 -9.19 6.61 4.14
CA HIS A 35 -9.18 5.81 5.37
C HIS A 35 -8.02 4.82 5.40
N ASN A 36 -7.85 4.03 4.34
CA ASN A 36 -6.81 3.01 4.25
C ASN A 36 -5.41 3.61 4.15
N TYR A 37 -5.27 4.75 3.45
CA TYR A 37 -4.02 5.52 3.46
C TYR A 37 -3.63 5.94 4.88
N ARG A 38 -4.56 6.50 5.66
CA ARG A 38 -4.28 6.91 7.05
C ARG A 38 -3.91 5.72 7.93
N LEU A 39 -4.58 4.58 7.78
CA LEU A 39 -4.23 3.35 8.51
C LEU A 39 -2.80 2.89 8.21
N LEU A 40 -2.39 2.88 6.94
CA LEU A 40 -1.02 2.52 6.56
C LEU A 40 0.01 3.51 7.11
N GLN A 41 -0.26 4.81 7.06
CA GLN A 41 0.65 5.82 7.61
C GLN A 41 0.76 5.73 9.14
N GLN A 42 -0.35 5.43 9.83
CA GLN A 42 -0.31 5.19 11.27
C GLN A 42 0.51 3.94 11.60
N TYR A 43 0.33 2.86 10.85
CA TYR A 43 1.11 1.64 11.00
C TYR A 43 2.61 1.89 10.75
N HIS A 44 2.96 2.61 9.68
CA HIS A 44 4.32 3.02 9.40
C HIS A 44 4.93 3.82 10.56
N ALA A 45 4.21 4.81 11.08
CA ALA A 45 4.65 5.59 12.23
C ALA A 45 4.87 4.74 13.50
N THR A 46 4.15 3.63 13.66
CA THR A 46 4.36 2.71 14.80
C THR A 46 5.58 1.79 14.67
N LEU A 47 6.05 1.53 13.44
CA LEU A 47 7.23 0.69 13.22
C LEU A 47 8.55 1.40 13.57
N GLY A 48 8.52 2.74 13.64
CA GLY A 48 9.71 3.57 13.83
C GLY A 48 10.54 3.71 12.55
N GLU A 49 11.59 4.53 12.60
CA GLU A 49 12.50 4.68 11.47
C GLU A 49 13.44 3.46 11.40
N LEU A 50 13.34 2.67 10.33
CA LEU A 50 14.38 1.71 9.99
C LEU A 50 15.66 2.50 9.67
N PRO A 51 16.83 2.06 10.17
CA PRO A 51 18.11 2.74 9.90
C PRO A 51 18.50 2.70 8.41
N ASP A 52 17.80 1.90 7.59
CA ASP A 52 18.03 1.77 6.16
C ASP A 52 16.70 1.94 5.38
N PRO A 53 16.49 3.09 4.70
CA PRO A 53 15.23 3.41 4.02
C PRO A 53 15.01 2.56 2.75
N ASP A 54 16.05 1.90 2.21
CA ASP A 54 15.97 1.09 0.99
C ASP A 54 15.19 -0.23 1.18
N ILE A 55 14.93 -0.63 2.44
CA ILE A 55 14.13 -1.83 2.76
C ILE A 55 12.67 -1.45 3.09
N ASP A 56 12.35 -0.16 3.13
CA ASP A 56 11.04 0.31 3.55
C ASP A 56 10.01 0.23 2.42
N TYR A 57 9.09 -0.73 2.55
CA TYR A 57 8.03 -0.95 1.57
C TYR A 57 6.91 0.09 1.67
N ILE A 58 6.87 0.91 2.73
CA ILE A 58 5.85 1.93 2.95
C ILE A 58 6.56 3.22 3.26
N THR A 59 6.42 4.21 2.39
CA THR A 59 6.88 5.57 2.68
C THR A 59 5.68 6.50 2.77
N ARG A 60 5.96 7.78 3.02
CA ARG A 60 4.93 8.83 3.01
C ARG A 60 4.17 8.92 1.69
N TYR A 61 4.79 8.62 0.56
CA TYR A 61 4.20 8.82 -0.77
C TYR A 61 4.20 7.58 -1.65
N THR A 62 4.83 6.50 -1.21
CA THR A 62 4.94 5.25 -1.98
C THR A 62 4.61 4.03 -1.15
N VAL A 63 4.07 3.01 -1.80
CA VAL A 63 3.93 1.66 -1.25
C VAL A 63 4.48 0.69 -2.29
N PHE A 64 5.44 -0.15 -1.90
CA PHE A 64 6.18 -1.06 -2.79
C PHE A 64 6.84 -0.34 -3.99
N ASP A 65 7.42 0.83 -3.74
CA ASP A 65 8.02 1.73 -4.75
C ASP A 65 7.02 2.32 -5.75
N LEU A 66 5.72 2.15 -5.51
CA LEU A 66 4.67 2.69 -6.37
C LEU A 66 4.07 3.94 -5.72
N PRO A 67 3.88 5.04 -6.48
CA PRO A 67 3.22 6.23 -5.97
C PRO A 67 1.79 5.92 -5.52
N VAL A 68 1.40 6.50 -4.38
CA VAL A 68 0.05 6.38 -3.82
C VAL A 68 -0.85 7.50 -4.33
N TYR A 69 -2.05 7.12 -4.77
CA TYR A 69 -3.14 8.02 -5.11
C TYR A 69 -4.31 7.77 -4.17
N ILE A 70 -5.04 8.84 -3.83
CA ILE A 70 -6.21 8.77 -2.98
C ILE A 70 -7.47 8.83 -3.84
N ASP A 71 -8.33 7.84 -3.71
CA ASP A 71 -9.65 7.78 -4.33
C ASP A 71 -10.61 7.07 -3.37
N ASP A 72 -11.60 7.80 -2.86
CA ASP A 72 -12.57 7.28 -1.88
C ASP A 72 -13.64 6.36 -2.52
N THR A 73 -13.59 6.15 -3.84
CA THR A 73 -14.46 5.18 -4.53
C THR A 73 -13.90 3.76 -4.52
N VAL A 74 -12.65 3.58 -4.09
CA VAL A 74 -11.98 2.27 -4.01
C VAL A 74 -11.43 2.02 -2.61
N ASP A 75 -11.48 0.78 -2.14
CA ASP A 75 -10.85 0.43 -0.86
C ASP A 75 -9.32 0.41 -1.00
N CYS A 76 -8.80 -0.51 -1.81
CA CYS A 76 -7.40 -0.55 -2.23
C CYS A 76 -7.26 -1.23 -3.59
N THR A 77 -6.40 -0.72 -4.45
CA THR A 77 -6.07 -1.37 -5.72
C THR A 77 -4.64 -1.05 -6.17
N VAL A 78 -4.13 -1.90 -7.06
CA VAL A 78 -2.86 -1.68 -7.75
C VAL A 78 -3.18 -1.69 -9.23
N GLU A 79 -2.62 -0.72 -9.97
CA GLU A 79 -2.82 -0.54 -11.41
C GLU A 79 -1.48 -0.44 -12.12
#